data_AF-A0A7N1A142-F1
#
_entry.id   AF-A0A7N1A142-F1
#
_cell.length_a   1.000
_cell.length_b   1.000
_cell.length_c   1.000
_cell.angle_alpha   90.00
_cell.angle_beta   90.00
_cell.angle_gamma   90.00
#
_symmetry.space_group_name_H-M   'P 1'
#
loop_
_entity.id
_entity.type
_entity.pdbx_description
1 polymer ?
#
loop_
_entity_poly.entity_id
_entity_poly.type
_entity_poly.pdbx_seq_one_letter_code
_entity_poly.pdbx_strand_id
1 'polypeptide(L)'
;MNNPAHFIFGIFGNATALFLFLAPVITFKRVIRNKSTEQFSGIPYVMTLLNCLLSAWYGLPMMSKDNLLVSTINGTGAVIEAIYVFIFLIFAPRKERLKILSLFAAVMAIFSTVALVSLLALRGQARKLFCGFAATIFSIIMYASPLSIMRMVIKTKSVEFMPFFLSLFAFLCGTSWFVYGLLGRDPFVAVSL
;
A
#
# COMPACT_ATOMS: atom_id res chain seq x y z
N MET A 1 22.79 4.83 -12.58
CA MET A 1 22.68 3.37 -12.33
C MET A 1 24.06 2.83 -11.97
N ASN A 2 24.37 2.69 -10.66
CA ASN A 2 25.44 1.84 -10.08
C ASN A 2 25.63 2.21 -8.59
N ASN A 3 24.52 2.34 -7.84
CA ASN A 3 24.62 2.34 -6.39
C ASN A 3 24.14 0.97 -5.89
N PRO A 4 25.07 0.04 -5.58
CA PRO A 4 24.70 -1.30 -5.11
C PRO A 4 23.84 -1.24 -3.84
N ALA A 5 24.05 -0.24 -2.98
CA ALA A 5 23.23 -0.05 -1.78
C ALA A 5 21.77 0.28 -2.14
N HIS A 6 21.53 1.13 -3.14
CA HIS A 6 20.17 1.45 -3.59
C HIS A 6 19.42 0.18 -4.03
N PHE A 7 20.08 -0.71 -4.79
CA PHE A 7 19.48 -1.97 -5.19
C PHE A 7 19.22 -2.90 -3.99
N ILE A 8 20.20 -3.07 -3.10
CA ILE A 8 20.10 -3.92 -1.91
C ILE A 8 18.93 -3.50 -1.01
N PHE A 9 18.82 -2.21 -0.69
CA PHE A 9 17.72 -1.69 0.12
C PHE A 9 16.36 -1.85 -0.58
N GLY A 10 16.32 -1.75 -1.90
CA GLY A 10 15.10 -2.03 -2.67
C GLY A 10 14.67 -3.49 -2.59
N ILE A 11 15.61 -4.44 -2.65
CA ILE A 11 15.33 -5.88 -2.49
C ILE A 11 14.85 -6.19 -1.07
N PHE A 12 15.53 -5.64 -0.05
CA PHE A 12 15.12 -5.84 1.35
C PHE A 12 13.75 -5.21 1.63
N GLY A 13 13.48 -4.03 1.08
CA GLY A 13 12.16 -3.38 1.10
C GLY A 13 11.08 -4.21 0.40
N ASN A 14 11.38 -4.84 -0.74
CA ASN A 14 10.46 -5.76 -1.42
C ASN A 14 10.14 -6.98 -0.55
N ALA A 15 11.16 -7.64 0.02
CA ALA A 15 10.98 -8.84 0.84
C ALA A 15 10.16 -8.56 2.11
N THR A 16 10.48 -7.48 2.82
CA THR A 16 9.76 -7.10 4.05
C THR A 16 8.33 -6.65 3.76
N ALA A 17 8.09 -5.88 2.70
CA ALA A 17 6.74 -5.51 2.27
C ALA A 17 5.90 -6.72 1.85
N LEU A 18 6.50 -7.71 1.16
CA LEU A 18 5.78 -8.93 0.77
C LEU A 18 5.28 -9.69 2.01
N PHE A 19 6.11 -9.78 3.06
CA PHE A 19 5.68 -10.35 4.34
C PHE A 19 4.47 -9.60 4.92
N LEU A 20 4.47 -8.28 4.88
CA LEU A 20 3.35 -7.45 5.35
C LEU A 20 2.08 -7.69 4.53
N PHE A 21 2.17 -7.76 3.20
CA PHE A 21 1.01 -8.08 2.34
C PHE A 21 0.47 -9.50 2.56
N LEU A 22 1.32 -10.44 2.97
CA LEU A 22 0.91 -11.81 3.28
C LEU A 22 0.39 -11.97 4.73
N ALA A 23 0.59 -10.99 5.61
CA ALA A 23 0.11 -11.06 7.00
C ALA A 23 -1.41 -11.33 7.11
N PRO A 24 -2.30 -10.74 6.27
CA PRO A 24 -3.73 -11.02 6.31
C PRO A 24 -4.15 -12.41 5.79
N VAL A 25 -3.26 -13.23 5.23
CA VAL A 25 -3.61 -14.56 4.69
C VAL A 25 -4.31 -15.43 5.74
N ILE A 26 -3.84 -15.37 7.00
CA ILE A 26 -4.44 -16.15 8.10
C ILE A 26 -5.89 -15.70 8.34
N THR A 27 -6.13 -14.39 8.31
CA THR A 27 -7.47 -13.80 8.44
C THR A 27 -8.38 -14.23 7.29
N PHE A 28 -7.92 -14.16 6.04
CA PHE A 28 -8.74 -14.55 4.89
C PHE A 28 -8.97 -16.05 4.81
N LYS A 29 -8.03 -16.88 5.27
CA LYS A 29 -8.25 -18.33 5.44
C LYS A 29 -9.42 -18.60 6.41
N ARG A 30 -9.51 -17.84 7.50
CA ARG A 30 -10.64 -17.90 8.44
C ARG A 30 -11.95 -17.46 7.78
N VAL A 31 -11.95 -16.36 7.02
CA VAL A 31 -13.12 -15.88 6.27
C VAL A 31 -13.65 -16.93 5.30
N ILE A 32 -12.77 -17.56 4.51
CA ILE A 32 -13.15 -18.59 3.54
C ILE A 32 -13.72 -19.82 4.24
N ARG A 33 -13.07 -20.28 5.33
CA ARG A 33 -13.51 -21.44 6.10
C ARG A 33 -14.88 -21.21 6.74
N ASN A 34 -15.08 -20.03 7.32
CA ASN A 34 -16.29 -19.70 8.06
C ASN A 34 -17.40 -19.12 7.15
N LYS A 35 -17.12 -18.91 5.86
CA LYS A 35 -18.04 -18.34 4.86
C LYS A 35 -18.65 -17.01 5.30
N SER A 36 -17.91 -16.24 6.09
CA SER A 36 -18.35 -15.00 6.70
C SER A 36 -17.15 -14.09 6.95
N THR A 37 -17.34 -12.79 6.73
CA THR A 37 -16.34 -11.77 7.09
C THR A 37 -16.29 -11.48 8.60
N GLU A 38 -17.17 -12.10 9.39
CA GLU A 38 -17.28 -11.89 10.83
C GLU A 38 -17.35 -10.39 11.18
N GLN A 39 -16.43 -9.89 12.00
CA GLN A 39 -16.29 -8.46 12.34
C GLN A 39 -15.12 -7.79 11.60
N PHE A 40 -14.49 -8.46 10.64
CA PHE A 40 -13.40 -7.88 9.87
C PHE A 40 -13.92 -6.80 8.92
N SER A 41 -13.20 -5.68 8.84
CA SER A 41 -13.51 -4.59 7.91
C SER A 41 -12.79 -4.80 6.59
N GLY A 42 -13.49 -4.59 5.48
CA GLY A 42 -12.91 -4.65 4.13
C GLY A 42 -12.20 -3.36 3.69
N ILE A 43 -12.41 -2.26 4.43
CA ILE A 43 -11.90 -0.92 4.08
C ILE A 43 -10.36 -0.90 3.96
N PRO A 44 -9.58 -1.48 4.91
CA PRO A 44 -8.13 -1.45 4.82
C PRO A 44 -7.60 -2.01 3.49
N TYR A 45 -8.15 -3.13 3.01
CA TYR A 45 -7.70 -3.77 1.78
C TYR A 45 -7.98 -2.93 0.53
N VAL A 46 -9.14 -2.27 0.47
CA VAL A 46 -9.47 -1.35 -0.64
C VAL A 46 -8.59 -0.10 -0.63
N MET A 47 -8.29 0.45 0.55
CA MET A 47 -7.41 1.61 0.68
C MET A 47 -5.94 1.26 0.37
N THR A 48 -5.46 0.11 0.84
CA THR A 48 -4.12 -0.40 0.50
C THR A 48 -4.00 -0.67 -1.00
N LEU A 49 -5.05 -1.20 -1.64
CA LEU A 49 -5.10 -1.37 -3.09
C LEU A 49 -4.90 -0.04 -3.83
N LEU A 50 -5.60 1.03 -3.43
CA LEU A 50 -5.41 2.36 -4.04
C LEU A 50 -3.95 2.80 -3.92
N ASN A 51 -3.38 2.70 -2.71
CA ASN A 51 -2.02 3.12 -2.46
C ASN A 51 -1.00 2.32 -3.28
N CYS A 52 -1.21 1.00 -3.39
CA CYS A 52 -0.40 0.12 -4.22
C CYS A 52 -0.49 0.51 -5.70
N LEU A 53 -1.69 0.77 -6.22
CA LEU A 53 -1.88 1.16 -7.62
C LEU A 53 -1.17 2.50 -7.92
N LEU A 54 -1.34 3.51 -7.07
CA LEU A 54 -0.69 4.82 -7.24
C LEU A 54 0.83 4.73 -7.12
N SER A 55 1.34 4.00 -6.13
CA SER A 55 2.77 3.82 -5.91
C SER A 55 3.42 2.99 -7.02
N ALA A 56 2.72 1.95 -7.51
CA ALA A 56 3.17 1.18 -8.64
C ALA A 56 3.25 2.03 -9.91
N TRP A 57 2.22 2.84 -10.16
CA TRP A 57 2.18 3.77 -11.28
C TRP A 57 3.32 4.79 -11.24
N TYR A 58 3.57 5.36 -10.07
CA TYR A 58 4.69 6.28 -9.86
C TYR A 58 6.07 5.61 -10.08
N GLY A 59 6.21 4.35 -9.68
CA GLY A 59 7.44 3.57 -9.83
C GLY A 59 7.77 3.17 -11.27
N LEU A 60 6.83 3.28 -12.22
CA LEU A 60 7.08 2.91 -13.61
C LEU A 60 8.18 3.78 -14.23
N PRO A 61 9.05 3.22 -15.10
CA PRO A 61 10.15 3.97 -15.74
C PRO A 61 9.71 5.22 -16.51
N MET A 62 8.47 5.21 -16.99
CA MET A 62 7.85 6.36 -17.66
C MET A 62 7.65 7.57 -16.73
N MET A 63 7.45 7.32 -15.43
CA MET A 63 7.18 8.36 -14.43
C MET A 63 8.42 8.64 -13.58
N SER A 64 9.12 7.59 -13.14
CA SER A 64 10.38 7.69 -12.43
C SER A 64 11.37 6.62 -12.87
N LYS A 65 12.53 7.04 -13.38
CA LYS A 65 13.50 6.17 -14.07
C LYS A 65 14.15 5.14 -13.15
N ASP A 66 14.35 5.46 -11.87
CA ASP A 66 15.12 4.63 -10.93
C ASP A 66 14.25 3.91 -9.89
N ASN A 67 12.91 3.93 -10.03
CA ASN A 67 11.99 3.41 -9.01
C ASN A 67 11.29 2.09 -9.39
N LEU A 68 11.86 1.31 -10.32
CA LEU A 68 11.25 0.06 -10.78
C LEU A 68 10.94 -0.91 -9.63
N LEU A 69 11.79 -0.99 -8.60
CA LEU A 69 11.56 -1.85 -7.43
C LEU A 69 10.37 -1.40 -6.58
N VAL A 70 10.00 -0.11 -6.61
CA VAL A 70 8.74 0.39 -6.02
C VAL A 70 7.56 -0.16 -6.81
N SER A 71 7.68 -0.18 -8.15
CA SER A 71 6.65 -0.72 -9.03
C SER A 71 6.43 -2.22 -8.85
N THR A 72 7.49 -3.00 -8.67
CA THR A 72 7.38 -4.45 -8.52
C THR A 72 6.63 -4.83 -7.25
N ILE A 73 7.01 -4.23 -6.11
CA ILE A 73 6.39 -4.60 -4.84
C ILE A 73 4.95 -4.12 -4.75
N ASN A 74 4.67 -2.89 -5.20
CA ASN A 74 3.33 -2.34 -5.13
C ASN A 74 2.42 -2.95 -6.19
N GLY A 75 2.95 -3.33 -7.35
CA GLY A 75 2.19 -4.14 -8.32
C GLY A 75 1.82 -5.50 -7.74
N THR A 76 2.76 -6.16 -7.06
CA THR A 76 2.51 -7.43 -6.36
C THR A 76 1.47 -7.24 -5.24
N GLY A 77 1.64 -6.19 -4.42
CA GLY A 77 0.69 -5.80 -3.39
C GLY A 77 -0.71 -5.54 -3.94
N ALA A 78 -0.83 -4.82 -5.06
CA ALA A 78 -2.11 -4.57 -5.70
C ALA A 78 -2.82 -5.86 -6.13
N VAL A 79 -2.08 -6.86 -6.63
CA VAL A 79 -2.66 -8.18 -6.96
C VAL A 79 -3.15 -8.89 -5.69
N ILE A 80 -2.33 -8.92 -4.63
CA ILE A 80 -2.69 -9.55 -3.35
C ILE A 80 -3.92 -8.88 -2.73
N GLU A 81 -3.93 -7.55 -2.68
CA GLU A 81 -5.03 -6.77 -2.12
C GLU A 81 -6.31 -6.91 -2.96
N ALA A 82 -6.20 -6.98 -4.29
CA ALA A 82 -7.35 -7.27 -5.14
C ALA A 82 -7.96 -8.64 -4.80
N ILE A 83 -7.13 -9.67 -4.59
CA ILE A 83 -7.60 -11.00 -4.16
C ILE A 83 -8.35 -10.91 -2.82
N TYR A 84 -7.80 -10.19 -1.84
CA TYR A 84 -8.47 -9.96 -0.55
C TYR A 84 -9.81 -9.23 -0.69
N VAL A 85 -9.87 -8.18 -1.51
CA VAL A 85 -11.10 -7.45 -1.80
C VAL A 85 -12.14 -8.38 -2.46
N PHE A 86 -11.75 -9.20 -3.43
CA PHE A 86 -12.66 -10.15 -4.07
C PHE A 86 -13.19 -11.20 -3.09
N ILE A 87 -12.33 -11.77 -2.24
CA ILE A 87 -12.77 -12.71 -1.20
C ILE A 87 -13.76 -12.01 -0.26
N PHE A 88 -13.48 -10.77 0.16
CA PHE A 88 -14.38 -9.99 1.00
C PHE A 88 -15.74 -9.78 0.33
N LEU A 89 -15.76 -9.40 -0.96
CA LEU A 89 -17.00 -9.19 -1.71
C LEU A 89 -17.84 -10.47 -1.86
N ILE A 90 -17.20 -11.65 -1.91
CA ILE A 90 -17.90 -12.94 -1.98
C ILE A 90 -18.58 -13.28 -0.65
N PHE A 91 -17.89 -13.09 0.49
CA PHE A 91 -18.36 -13.57 1.79
C PHE A 91 -19.01 -12.49 2.68
N ALA A 92 -18.96 -11.22 2.29
CA ALA A 92 -19.53 -10.13 3.08
C ALA A 92 -21.07 -10.12 3.05
N PRO A 93 -21.72 -9.76 4.18
CA PRO A 93 -23.16 -9.46 4.20
C PRO A 93 -23.52 -8.36 3.20
N ARG A 94 -24.76 -8.38 2.67
CA ARG A 94 -25.20 -7.48 1.59
C ARG A 94 -24.88 -6.00 1.84
N LYS A 95 -25.07 -5.51 3.07
CA LYS A 95 -24.82 -4.10 3.44
C LYS A 95 -23.33 -3.75 3.35
N GLU A 96 -22.46 -4.54 3.98
CA GLU A 96 -21.01 -4.32 3.94
C GLU A 96 -20.46 -4.56 2.53
N ARG A 97 -20.95 -5.58 1.81
CA ARG A 97 -20.57 -5.84 0.42
C ARG A 97 -20.82 -4.64 -0.48
N LEU A 98 -21.98 -3.99 -0.38
CA LEU A 98 -22.30 -2.80 -1.18
C LEU A 98 -21.39 -1.61 -0.84
N LYS A 99 -21.04 -1.45 0.44
CA LYS A 99 -20.09 -0.41 0.89
C LYS A 99 -18.68 -0.66 0.36
N ILE A 100 -18.20 -1.90 0.40
CA ILE A 100 -16.89 -2.25 -0.14
C ILE A 100 -16.87 -2.15 -1.67
N LEU A 101 -17.96 -2.54 -2.35
CA LEU A 101 -18.09 -2.40 -3.79
C LEU A 101 -18.08 -0.92 -4.22
N SER A 102 -18.82 -0.04 -3.52
CA SER A 102 -18.82 1.39 -3.83
C SER A 102 -17.46 2.03 -3.57
N LEU A 103 -16.80 1.66 -2.47
CA LEU A 103 -15.45 2.12 -2.17
C LEU A 103 -14.43 1.64 -3.23
N PHE A 104 -14.52 0.38 -3.64
CA PHE A 104 -13.67 -0.18 -4.69
C PHE A 104 -13.87 0.56 -6.02
N ALA A 105 -15.11 0.81 -6.43
CA ALA A 105 -15.41 1.59 -7.62
C ALA A 105 -14.84 3.02 -7.54
N ALA A 106 -14.96 3.68 -6.39
CA ALA A 106 -14.39 5.00 -6.17
C ALA A 106 -12.85 5.00 -6.27
N VAL A 107 -12.20 4.02 -5.65
CA VAL A 107 -10.74 3.83 -5.73
C VAL A 107 -10.27 3.61 -7.18
N MET A 108 -10.96 2.76 -7.93
CA MET A 108 -10.64 2.51 -9.33
C MET A 108 -10.84 3.76 -10.20
N ALA A 109 -11.87 4.55 -9.92
CA ALA A 109 -12.10 5.82 -10.61
C ALA A 109 -11.00 6.86 -10.30
N ILE A 110 -10.58 6.97 -9.04
CA ILE A 110 -9.46 7.84 -8.62
C ILE A 110 -8.18 7.42 -9.35
N PHE A 111 -7.81 6.13 -9.28
CA PHE A 111 -6.61 5.62 -9.94
C PHE A 111 -6.64 5.88 -11.45
N SER A 112 -7.76 5.56 -12.11
CA SER A 112 -7.93 5.76 -13.56
C SER A 112 -7.81 7.24 -13.92
N THR A 113 -8.37 8.14 -13.12
CA THR A 113 -8.28 9.58 -13.32
C THR A 113 -6.82 10.05 -13.24
N VAL A 114 -6.09 9.64 -12.19
CA VAL A 114 -4.66 9.97 -12.03
C VAL A 114 -3.86 9.44 -13.23
N ALA A 115 -4.07 8.19 -13.63
CA ALA A 115 -3.38 7.58 -14.75
C ALA A 115 -3.65 8.33 -16.06
N LEU A 116 -4.92 8.58 -16.40
CA LEU A 116 -5.31 9.27 -17.63
C LEU A 116 -4.81 10.72 -17.68
N VAL A 117 -4.97 11.49 -16.61
CA VAL A 117 -4.45 12.86 -16.53
C VAL A 117 -2.92 12.86 -16.68
N SER A 118 -2.23 11.94 -16.02
CA SER A 118 -0.77 11.83 -16.11
C SER A 118 -0.29 11.54 -17.54
N LEU A 119 -1.01 10.72 -18.30
CA LEU A 119 -0.61 10.31 -19.66
C LEU A 119 -1.02 11.32 -20.73
N LEU A 120 -2.23 11.88 -20.61
CA LEU A 120 -2.83 12.67 -21.68
C LEU A 120 -2.57 14.17 -21.51
N ALA A 121 -2.52 14.67 -20.28
CA ALA A 121 -2.44 16.10 -20.00
C ALA A 121 -1.04 16.57 -19.55
N LEU A 122 -0.19 15.68 -19.03
CA LEU A 122 1.09 16.05 -18.43
C LEU A 122 2.29 15.41 -19.15
N ARG A 123 3.43 16.10 -19.12
CA ARG A 123 4.70 15.63 -19.73
C ARG A 123 5.89 15.91 -18.82
N GLY A 124 6.95 15.11 -18.99
CA GLY A 124 8.23 15.30 -18.31
C GLY A 124 8.11 15.43 -16.79
N GLN A 125 8.70 16.49 -16.23
CA GLN A 125 8.76 16.71 -14.78
C GLN A 125 7.39 16.95 -14.14
N ALA A 126 6.48 17.65 -14.82
CA ALA A 126 5.13 17.90 -14.30
C ALA A 126 4.36 16.59 -14.06
N ARG A 127 4.52 15.62 -14.97
CA ARG A 127 3.95 14.28 -14.82
C ARG A 127 4.52 13.53 -13.62
N LYS A 128 5.84 13.58 -13.44
CA LYS A 128 6.52 12.97 -12.29
C LYS A 128 6.02 13.57 -10.97
N LEU A 129 5.98 14.89 -10.87
CA LEU A 129 5.52 15.60 -9.65
C LEU A 129 4.07 15.25 -9.33
N PHE A 130 3.16 15.30 -10.31
CA PHE A 130 1.75 14.98 -10.10
C PHE A 130 1.54 13.56 -9.57
N CYS A 131 2.18 12.56 -10.20
CA CYS A 131 2.05 11.17 -9.76
C CYS A 131 2.71 10.95 -8.38
N GLY A 132 3.86 11.59 -8.13
CA GLY A 132 4.56 11.53 -6.85
C GLY A 132 3.71 12.09 -5.71
N PHE A 133 3.11 13.27 -5.88
CA PHE A 133 2.20 13.84 -4.88
C PHE A 133 0.99 12.95 -4.62
N ALA A 134 0.37 12.40 -5.67
CA ALA A 134 -0.75 11.48 -5.50
C ALA A 134 -0.36 10.26 -4.66
N ALA A 135 0.75 9.58 -5.00
CA ALA A 135 1.23 8.43 -4.25
C ALA A 135 1.56 8.79 -2.79
N THR A 136 2.27 9.89 -2.55
CA THR A 136 2.69 10.31 -1.20
C THR A 136 1.52 10.71 -0.32
N ILE A 137 0.56 11.49 -0.82
CA ILE A 137 -0.62 11.91 -0.04
C ILE A 137 -1.40 10.69 0.44
N PHE A 138 -1.67 9.74 -0.45
CA PHE A 138 -2.41 8.53 -0.09
C PHE A 138 -1.63 7.61 0.85
N SER A 139 -0.30 7.51 0.69
CA SER A 139 0.55 6.80 1.65
C SER A 139 0.48 7.41 3.04
N ILE A 140 0.55 8.75 3.15
CA ILE A 140 0.45 9.46 4.44
C ILE A 140 -0.91 9.20 5.10
N ILE A 141 -2.00 9.23 4.33
CA ILE A 141 -3.35 8.96 4.85
C ILE A 141 -3.45 7.56 5.46
N MET A 142 -2.77 6.56 4.89
CA MET A 142 -2.79 5.19 5.42
C MET A 142 -2.22 5.09 6.84
N TYR A 143 -1.32 5.99 7.24
CA TYR A 143 -0.75 6.02 8.60
C TYR A 143 -1.76 6.42 9.69
N ALA A 144 -2.94 6.92 9.32
CA ALA A 144 -4.02 7.16 10.28
C ALA A 144 -4.41 5.89 11.06
N SER A 145 -4.37 4.72 10.40
CA SER A 145 -4.70 3.43 11.03
C SER A 145 -3.69 3.02 12.11
N PRO A 146 -2.38 2.86 11.82
CA PRO A 146 -1.41 2.51 12.85
C PRO A 146 -1.32 3.57 13.96
N LEU A 147 -1.47 4.87 13.65
CA LEU A 147 -1.49 5.92 14.67
C LEU A 147 -2.68 5.77 15.64
N SER A 148 -3.84 5.35 15.14
CA SER A 148 -5.01 5.03 15.98
C SER A 148 -4.72 3.84 16.91
N ILE A 149 -4.05 2.80 16.41
CA ILE A 149 -3.62 1.65 17.23
C ILE A 149 -2.60 2.08 18.28
N MET A 150 -1.60 2.89 17.94
CA MET A 150 -0.64 3.42 18.93
C MET A 150 -1.33 4.20 20.04
N ARG A 151 -2.31 5.05 19.69
CA ARG A 151 -3.13 5.77 20.67
C ARG A 151 -3.88 4.79 21.58
N MET A 152 -4.42 3.71 21.04
CA MET A 152 -5.10 2.66 21.82
C MET A 152 -4.15 1.95 22.77
N VAL A 153 -2.95 1.58 22.34
CA VAL A 153 -1.91 0.97 23.18
C VAL A 153 -1.54 1.89 24.34
N ILE A 154 -1.34 3.19 24.09
CA ILE A 154 -0.99 4.17 25.13
C ILE A 154 -2.11 4.31 26.18
N LYS A 155 -3.37 4.30 25.74
CA LYS A 155 -4.55 4.42 26.61
C LYS A 155 -4.83 3.16 27.42
N THR A 156 -4.74 1.99 26.79
CA THR A 156 -5.08 0.69 27.40
C THR A 156 -3.91 0.07 28.14
N LYS A 157 -2.68 0.56 27.93
CA LYS A 157 -1.43 -0.02 28.44
C LYS A 157 -1.24 -1.48 28.04
N SER A 158 -1.85 -1.90 26.92
CA SER A 158 -1.79 -3.25 26.38
C SER A 158 -1.33 -3.22 24.93
N VAL A 159 -0.51 -4.20 24.53
CA VAL A 159 -0.01 -4.39 23.16
C VAL A 159 -0.78 -5.47 22.39
N GLU A 160 -1.95 -5.88 22.89
CA GLU A 160 -2.79 -6.93 22.30
C GLU A 160 -3.09 -6.68 20.81
N PHE A 161 -3.33 -5.41 20.44
CA PHE A 161 -3.64 -5.00 19.05
C PHE A 161 -2.40 -4.63 18.23
N MET A 162 -1.19 -4.74 18.77
CA MET A 162 0.07 -4.38 18.11
C MET A 162 1.08 -5.54 18.20
N PRO A 163 0.96 -6.56 17.33
CA PRO A 163 1.90 -7.68 17.32
C PRO A 163 3.32 -7.20 17.06
N PHE A 164 4.27 -7.67 17.88
CA PHE A 164 5.67 -7.25 17.80
C PHE A 164 6.28 -7.49 16.41
N PHE A 165 6.13 -8.70 15.86
CA PHE A 165 6.71 -9.04 14.56
C PHE A 165 6.12 -8.18 13.42
N LEU A 166 4.80 -7.95 13.41
CA LEU A 166 4.18 -7.10 12.40
C LEU A 166 4.76 -5.68 12.45
N SER A 167 4.95 -5.16 13.65
CA SER A 167 5.54 -3.83 13.88
C SER A 167 7.02 -3.77 13.48
N LEU A 168 7.80 -4.81 13.79
CA LEU A 168 9.21 -4.93 13.41
C LEU A 168 9.36 -4.97 11.88
N PHE A 169 8.59 -5.81 11.19
CA PHE A 169 8.64 -5.89 9.73
C PHE A 169 8.14 -4.60 9.06
N ALA A 170 7.16 -3.92 9.63
CA ALA A 170 6.72 -2.60 9.18
C ALA A 170 7.84 -1.56 9.33
N PHE A 171 8.53 -1.54 10.47
CA PHE A 171 9.66 -0.64 10.71
C PHE A 171 10.84 -0.90 9.75
N LEU A 172 11.19 -2.18 9.55
CA LEU A 172 12.25 -2.58 8.61
C LEU A 172 11.90 -2.22 7.17
N CYS A 173 10.66 -2.48 6.75
CA CYS A 173 10.13 -2.06 5.45
C CYS A 173 10.23 -0.54 5.29
N GLY A 174 9.74 0.21 6.27
CA GLY A 174 9.79 1.66 6.33
C GLY A 174 11.21 2.21 6.14
N THR A 175 12.14 1.72 6.96
CA THR A 175 13.54 2.15 6.92
C THR A 175 14.21 1.80 5.59
N SER A 176 13.89 0.65 5.00
CA SER A 176 14.45 0.20 3.72
C SER A 176 14.07 1.14 2.59
N TRP A 177 12.78 1.46 2.48
CA TRP A 177 12.27 2.39 1.48
C TRP A 177 12.75 3.82 1.73
N PHE A 178 13.00 4.20 2.99
CA PHE A 178 13.50 5.54 3.33
C PHE A 178 14.90 5.72 2.79
N VAL A 179 15.78 4.76 3.11
CA VAL A 179 17.15 4.74 2.61
C VAL A 179 17.17 4.60 1.08
N TYR A 180 16.28 3.77 0.50
CA TYR A 180 16.12 3.67 -0.95
C TYR A 180 15.81 5.03 -1.59
N GLY A 181 14.79 5.74 -1.08
CA GLY A 181 14.39 7.06 -1.58
C GLY A 181 15.50 8.11 -1.43
N LEU A 182 16.22 8.12 -0.31
CA LEU A 182 17.36 9.01 -0.10
C LEU A 182 18.50 8.74 -1.09
N LEU A 183 18.87 7.48 -1.29
CA LEU A 183 19.92 7.08 -2.23
C LEU A 183 19.53 7.34 -3.69
N GLY A 184 18.25 7.20 -4.01
CA GLY A 184 17.67 7.52 -5.32
C GLY A 184 17.43 9.02 -5.55
N ARG A 185 17.65 9.85 -4.52
CA ARG A 185 17.33 11.30 -4.51
C ARG A 185 15.87 11.57 -4.89
N ASP A 186 14.98 10.71 -4.44
CA ASP A 186 13.54 10.77 -4.73
C ASP A 186 12.76 11.10 -3.45
N PRO A 187 12.39 12.39 -3.25
CA PRO A 187 11.73 12.82 -2.02
C PRO A 187 10.34 12.19 -1.87
N PHE A 188 9.68 11.82 -2.97
CA PHE A 188 8.38 11.16 -2.88
C PHE A 188 8.53 9.78 -2.25
N VAL A 189 9.51 8.98 -2.68
CA VAL A 189 9.75 7.67 -2.05
C VAL A 189 10.23 7.80 -0.61
N ALA A 190 11.12 8.77 -0.33
CA ALA A 190 11.66 8.97 1.03
C ALA A 190 10.60 9.46 2.03
N VAL A 191 9.62 10.26 1.60
CA VAL A 191 8.60 10.84 2.50
C VAL A 191 7.33 9.99 2.59
N SER A 192 7.09 9.07 1.64
CA SER A 192 5.89 8.21 1.63
C SER A 192 5.92 7.09 2.69
N LEU A 193 6.66 7.29 3.77
CA LEU A 193 6.99 6.28 4.78
C LEU A 193 6.58 6.68 6.19
#